data_AF-A0A2Z5TK84-F1
#
_entry.id   AF-A0A2Z5TK84-F1
#
_cell.length_a   1.000
_cell.length_b   1.000
_cell.length_c   1.000
_cell.angle_alpha   90.00
_cell.angle_beta   90.00
_cell.angle_gamma   90.00
#
_symmetry.space_group_name_H-M   'P 1'
#
loop_
_entity.id
_entity.type
_entity.pdbx_description
1 polymer ?
#
loop_
_entity_poly.entity_id
_entity_poly.type
_entity_poly.pdbx_seq_one_letter_code
_entity_poly.pdbx_strand_id
1 'polypeptide(L)'
;MAIAASPDDGVYARYQAGQEFYLKTCSACHIALPPEVLPSETWKKLLENPNNHYGTSVPNLIRLGQLLMWDYLQTFSRTLSAKDEPIPFYVEQSRYFKLLHPRVKFKETVTHRSCIICHPGVENFDFRTLTPEWENSP
;
A
#
# COMPACT_ATOMS: atom_id res chain seq x y z
N MET A 1 12.55 -32.19 5.86
CA MET A 1 12.38 -32.00 4.41
C MET A 1 12.68 -30.54 4.12
N ALA A 2 13.74 -30.25 3.36
CA ALA A 2 14.08 -28.89 2.98
C ALA A 2 13.16 -28.48 1.82
N ILE A 3 12.28 -27.51 2.08
CA ILE A 3 11.58 -26.79 1.02
C ILE A 3 12.62 -25.97 0.26
N ALA A 4 12.77 -26.24 -1.04
CA ALA A 4 13.60 -25.44 -1.91
C ALA A 4 13.05 -24.01 -1.91
N ALA A 5 13.88 -23.05 -1.54
CA ALA A 5 13.52 -21.64 -1.59
C ALA A 5 13.22 -21.26 -3.05
N SER A 6 12.01 -20.77 -3.30
CA SER A 6 11.65 -20.22 -4.60
C SER A 6 12.51 -18.95 -4.84
N PRO A 7 12.82 -18.58 -6.09
CA PRO A 7 13.56 -17.35 -6.39
C PRO A 7 12.92 -16.10 -5.78
N ASP A 8 11.60 -16.14 -5.59
CA ASP A 8 10.80 -15.14 -4.88
C ASP A 8 11.21 -15.01 -3.40
N ASP A 9 11.55 -16.10 -2.70
CA ASP A 9 11.85 -16.10 -1.26
C ASP A 9 13.06 -15.23 -0.93
N GLY A 10 14.07 -15.19 -1.82
CA GLY A 10 15.24 -14.32 -1.67
C GLY A 10 14.95 -12.84 -1.96
N VAL A 11 14.02 -12.57 -2.88
CA VAL A 11 13.55 -11.22 -3.18
C VAL A 11 12.67 -10.70 -2.04
N TYR A 12 11.80 -11.52 -1.46
CA TYR A 12 11.02 -11.13 -0.27
C TYR A 12 11.91 -10.94 0.96
N ALA A 13 12.92 -11.78 1.16
CA ALA A 13 13.84 -11.68 2.29
C ALA A 13 14.58 -10.32 2.35
N ARG A 14 14.98 -9.75 1.20
CA ARG A 14 15.68 -8.45 1.20
C ARG A 14 14.79 -7.29 1.64
N TYR A 15 13.48 -7.41 1.44
CA TYR A 15 12.52 -6.36 1.73
C TYR A 15 11.80 -6.53 3.06
N GLN A 16 11.97 -7.67 3.73
CA GLN A 16 11.26 -7.99 4.95
C GLN A 16 11.39 -6.89 6.02
N ALA A 17 12.61 -6.40 6.27
CA ALA A 17 12.82 -5.31 7.23
C ALA A 17 12.09 -4.02 6.81
N GLY A 18 12.09 -3.69 5.52
CA GLY A 18 11.37 -2.53 4.99
C GLY A 18 9.86 -2.66 5.14
N GLN A 19 9.32 -3.86 4.87
CA GLN A 19 7.92 -4.19 5.08
C GLN A 19 7.53 -4.13 6.57
N GLU A 20 8.35 -4.65 7.46
CA GLU A 20 8.10 -4.60 8.91
C GLU A 20 8.07 -3.16 9.43
N PHE A 21 9.02 -2.31 9.02
CA PHE A 21 8.97 -0.88 9.31
C PHE A 21 7.71 -0.23 8.72
N TYR A 22 7.38 -0.57 7.48
CA TYR A 22 6.19 -0.04 6.80
C TYR A 22 4.91 -0.36 7.56
N LEU A 23 4.70 -1.63 7.89
CA LEU A 23 3.51 -2.06 8.63
C LEU A 23 3.49 -1.39 10.00
N LYS A 24 4.57 -1.46 10.78
CA LYS A 24 4.63 -0.86 12.12
C LYS A 24 4.34 0.65 12.12
N THR A 25 4.86 1.37 11.13
CA THR A 25 4.73 2.83 11.06
C THR A 25 3.38 3.23 10.46
N CYS A 26 3.00 2.65 9.32
CA CYS A 26 1.82 3.06 8.57
C CYS A 26 0.53 2.42 9.06
N SER A 27 0.60 1.36 9.90
CA SER A 27 -0.56 0.79 10.58
C SER A 27 -0.89 1.46 11.92
N ALA A 28 -0.12 2.47 12.35
CA ALA A 28 -0.27 3.08 13.68
C ALA A 28 -1.53 3.95 13.84
N CYS A 29 -2.05 4.50 12.73
CA CYS A 29 -3.21 5.41 12.74
C CYS A 29 -4.38 4.92 11.87
N HIS A 30 -4.09 4.17 10.81
CA HIS A 30 -5.04 3.60 9.85
C HIS A 30 -4.48 2.28 9.33
N ILE A 31 -5.23 1.51 8.54
CA ILE A 31 -4.68 0.31 7.90
C ILE A 31 -3.49 0.67 7.00
N ALA A 32 -2.47 -0.18 6.98
CA ALA A 32 -1.37 -0.03 6.02
C ALA A 32 -1.89 -0.41 4.63
N LEU A 33 -1.82 0.53 3.68
CA LEU A 33 -2.32 0.30 2.33
C LEU A 33 -1.32 -0.56 1.51
N PRO A 34 -1.76 -1.39 0.56
CA PRO A 34 -0.82 -2.11 -0.31
C PRO A 34 0.00 -1.13 -1.18
N PRO A 35 1.31 -1.34 -1.38
CA PRO A 35 2.14 -0.46 -2.22
C PRO A 35 1.55 -0.23 -3.62
N GLU A 36 0.84 -1.22 -4.16
CA GLU A 36 0.25 -1.24 -5.49
C GLU A 36 -0.88 -0.21 -5.68
N VAL A 37 -1.52 0.27 -4.61
CA VAL A 37 -2.70 1.16 -4.75
C VAL A 37 -2.32 2.62 -5.06
N LEU A 38 -1.05 3.01 -4.89
CA LEU A 38 -0.55 4.35 -5.15
C LEU A 38 0.76 4.30 -5.95
N PRO A 39 1.08 5.34 -6.74
CA PRO A 39 2.32 5.37 -7.48
C PRO A 39 3.52 5.62 -6.57
N SER A 40 4.71 5.18 -7.00
CA SER A 40 5.98 5.36 -6.27
C SER A 40 6.23 6.83 -5.91
N GLU A 41 5.83 7.76 -6.77
CA GLU A 41 5.96 9.21 -6.57
C GLU A 41 5.13 9.70 -5.38
N THR A 42 3.94 9.14 -5.15
CA THR A 42 3.12 9.47 -3.98
C THR A 42 3.78 8.96 -2.71
N TRP A 43 4.21 7.70 -2.71
CA TRP A 43 4.92 7.10 -1.57
C TRP A 43 6.17 7.89 -1.18
N LYS A 44 6.96 8.27 -2.19
CA LYS A 44 8.15 9.09 -1.99
C LYS A 44 7.81 10.41 -1.30
N LYS A 45 6.82 11.15 -1.81
CA LYS A 45 6.43 12.44 -1.24
C LYS A 45 5.90 12.33 0.18
N LEU A 46 5.12 11.28 0.49
CA LEU A 46 4.63 11.01 1.85
C LEU A 46 5.79 10.72 2.81
N LEU A 47 6.73 9.86 2.39
CA LEU A 47 7.90 9.55 3.21
C LEU A 47 8.81 10.76 3.40
N GLU A 48 9.02 11.60 2.38
CA GLU A 48 9.87 12.80 2.46
C GLU A 48 9.26 13.92 3.32
N ASN A 49 7.94 13.92 3.50
CA ASN A 49 7.21 14.97 4.22
C ASN A 49 6.35 14.40 5.37
N PRO A 50 6.94 13.67 6.34
CA PRO A 50 6.16 12.96 7.35
C PRO A 50 5.37 13.88 8.28
N ASN A 51 5.73 15.17 8.36
CA ASN A 51 4.98 16.17 9.14
C ASN A 51 3.74 16.71 8.42
N ASN A 52 3.52 16.33 7.16
CA ASN A 52 2.38 16.74 6.35
C ASN A 52 1.63 15.50 5.84
N HIS A 53 0.95 14.82 6.75
CA HIS A 53 0.19 13.60 6.48
C HIS A 53 -1.30 13.83 6.76
N TYR A 54 -1.98 14.52 5.84
CA TYR A 54 -3.45 14.76 5.90
C TYR A 54 -3.92 15.47 7.18
N GLY A 55 -3.24 16.55 7.56
CA GLY A 55 -3.56 17.32 8.76
C GLY A 55 -2.98 16.75 10.06
N THR A 56 -2.18 15.69 9.97
CA THR A 56 -1.37 15.16 11.07
C THR A 56 0.08 14.91 10.63
N SER A 57 0.87 14.26 11.49
CA SER A 57 2.23 13.81 11.22
C SER A 57 2.37 12.30 11.44
N VAL A 58 3.42 11.72 10.85
CA VAL A 58 3.91 10.37 11.13
C VAL A 58 5.02 10.48 12.17
N PRO A 59 4.73 10.26 13.47
CA PRO A 59 5.72 10.47 14.52
C PRO A 59 6.84 9.43 14.46
N ASN A 60 8.00 9.80 15.01
CA ASN A 60 9.14 8.89 15.24
C ASN A 60 9.69 8.19 13.98
N LEU A 61 9.52 8.80 12.80
CA LEU A 61 10.10 8.28 11.57
C LEU A 61 11.61 8.58 11.51
N ILE A 62 12.42 7.63 11.96
CA ILE A 62 13.89 7.71 11.85
C ILE A 62 14.37 7.49 10.40
N ARG A 63 15.47 8.14 10.02
CA ARG A 63 15.99 8.11 8.64
C ARG A 63 16.27 6.70 8.11
N LEU A 64 16.79 5.79 8.94
CA LEU A 64 17.04 4.40 8.52
C LEU A 64 15.72 3.69 8.17
N GLY A 65 14.69 3.82 9.03
CA GLY A 65 13.38 3.24 8.78
C GLY A 65 12.73 3.81 7.52
N GLN A 66 12.86 5.12 7.30
CA GLN A 66 12.39 5.78 6.08
C GLN A 66 13.03 5.21 4.81
N LEU A 67 14.35 4.96 4.81
CA LEU A 67 15.07 4.38 3.68
C LEU A 67 14.65 2.93 3.40
N LEU A 68 14.49 2.12 4.46
CA LEU A 68 14.04 0.74 4.33
C LEU A 68 12.60 0.65 3.81
N MET A 69 11.70 1.50 4.33
CA MET A 69 10.34 1.61 3.80
C MET A 69 10.32 2.09 2.36
N TRP A 70 11.16 3.07 2.01
CA TRP A 70 11.26 3.52 0.62
C TRP A 70 11.69 2.39 -0.30
N ASP A 71 12.67 1.59 0.10
CA ASP A 71 13.14 0.46 -0.70
C ASP A 71 12.06 -0.62 -0.93
N TYR A 72 11.28 -0.92 0.11
CA TYR A 72 10.10 -1.76 0.00
C TYR A 72 9.04 -1.13 -0.93
N LEU A 73 8.57 0.07 -0.61
CA LEU A 73 7.48 0.74 -1.33
C LEU A 73 7.81 0.93 -2.80
N GLN A 74 8.99 1.47 -3.13
CA GLN A 74 9.38 1.73 -4.52
C GLN A 74 9.40 0.47 -5.38
N THR A 75 9.65 -0.68 -4.76
CA THR A 75 9.76 -1.97 -5.46
C THR A 75 8.40 -2.56 -5.76
N PHE A 76 7.47 -2.48 -4.81
CA PHE A 76 6.14 -3.10 -4.91
C PHE A 76 5.08 -2.11 -5.42
N SER A 77 5.39 -0.82 -5.56
CA SER A 77 4.57 0.15 -6.29
C SER A 77 5.00 0.30 -7.76
N ARG A 78 4.24 1.07 -8.53
CA ARG A 78 4.59 1.41 -9.92
C ARG A 78 4.74 2.92 -10.12
N THR A 79 5.67 3.35 -10.95
CA THR A 79 5.83 4.77 -11.31
C THR A 79 4.67 5.25 -12.18
N LEU A 80 4.40 6.55 -12.21
CA LEU A 80 3.48 7.11 -13.18
C LEU A 80 3.95 6.83 -14.62
N SER A 81 3.00 6.70 -15.55
CA SER A 81 3.30 6.26 -16.93
C SER A 81 3.58 7.45 -17.84
N ALA A 82 2.97 8.60 -17.57
CA ALA A 82 3.24 9.85 -18.26
C ALA A 82 3.89 10.85 -17.30
N LYS A 83 4.86 11.63 -17.80
CA LYS A 83 5.57 12.65 -17.01
C LYS A 83 4.66 13.75 -16.48
N ASP A 84 3.59 14.05 -17.20
CA ASP A 84 2.63 15.11 -16.87
C ASP A 84 1.36 14.57 -16.19
N GLU A 85 1.33 13.28 -15.82
CA GLU A 85 0.23 12.70 -15.06
C GLU A 85 0.19 13.32 -13.65
N PRO A 86 -0.95 13.89 -13.19
CA PRO A 86 -1.07 14.39 -11.83
C PRO A 86 -0.78 13.30 -10.80
N ILE A 87 0.04 13.59 -9.80
CA ILE A 87 0.37 12.64 -8.74
C ILE A 87 -0.81 12.53 -7.76
N PRO A 88 -1.54 11.39 -7.71
CA PRO A 88 -2.69 11.24 -6.83
C PRO A 88 -2.23 11.08 -5.38
N PHE A 89 -2.80 11.85 -4.47
CA PHE A 89 -2.54 11.72 -3.03
C PHE A 89 -3.63 10.95 -2.29
N TYR A 90 -4.72 10.59 -2.96
CA TYR A 90 -5.79 9.78 -2.39
C TYR A 90 -5.96 8.51 -3.22
N VAL A 91 -6.19 7.38 -2.55
CA VAL A 91 -6.38 6.08 -3.22
C VAL A 91 -7.50 6.11 -4.25
N GLU A 92 -8.57 6.85 -3.98
CA GLU A 92 -9.70 7.01 -4.90
C GLU A 92 -9.33 7.70 -6.22
N GLN A 93 -8.28 8.52 -6.22
CA GLN A 93 -7.79 9.23 -7.41
C GLN A 93 -6.82 8.36 -8.21
N SER A 94 -6.21 7.36 -7.58
CA SER A 94 -5.22 6.49 -8.20
C SER A 94 -5.83 5.60 -9.27
N ARG A 95 -5.28 5.66 -10.50
CA ARG A 95 -5.65 4.69 -11.54
C ARG A 95 -5.25 3.27 -11.17
N TYR A 96 -4.18 3.08 -10.39
CA TYR A 96 -3.76 1.75 -9.98
C TYR A 96 -4.80 1.09 -9.09
N PHE A 97 -5.33 1.84 -8.11
CA PHE A 97 -6.45 1.39 -7.31
C PHE A 97 -7.67 1.00 -8.16
N LYS A 98 -8.03 1.83 -9.16
CA LYS A 98 -9.15 1.57 -10.07
C LYS A 98 -8.94 0.33 -10.94
N LEU A 99 -7.71 0.11 -11.43
CA LEU A 99 -7.34 -1.07 -12.23
C LEU A 99 -7.38 -2.36 -11.41
N LEU A 100 -7.10 -2.29 -10.11
CA LEU A 100 -7.22 -3.42 -9.19
C LEU A 100 -8.70 -3.72 -8.82
N HIS A 101 -9.60 -2.74 -8.98
CA HIS A 101 -11.03 -2.86 -8.66
C HIS A 101 -11.94 -2.60 -9.88
N PRO A 102 -11.72 -3.26 -11.03
CA PRO A 102 -12.41 -2.90 -12.28
C PRO A 102 -13.92 -3.19 -12.24
N ARG A 103 -14.36 -4.06 -11.33
CA ARG A 103 -15.76 -4.50 -11.18
C ARG A 103 -16.51 -3.78 -10.06
N VAL A 104 -15.83 -2.92 -9.28
CA VAL A 104 -16.44 -2.24 -8.14
C VAL A 104 -16.91 -0.86 -8.57
N LYS A 105 -18.22 -0.60 -8.39
CA LYS A 105 -18.79 0.74 -8.53
C LYS A 105 -18.84 1.41 -7.17
N PHE A 106 -17.87 2.27 -6.89
CA PHE A 106 -17.83 3.07 -5.67
C PHE A 106 -18.91 4.16 -5.74
N LYS A 107 -19.92 4.07 -4.87
CA LYS A 107 -20.98 5.09 -4.73
C LYS A 107 -20.60 6.19 -3.74
N GLU A 108 -19.77 5.85 -2.77
CA GLU A 108 -19.26 6.74 -1.74
C GLU A 108 -17.77 6.99 -1.96
N THR A 109 -17.26 8.09 -1.39
CA THR A 109 -15.83 8.44 -1.38
C THR A 109 -15.02 7.31 -0.75
N VAL A 110 -13.99 6.85 -1.47
CA VAL A 110 -13.14 5.76 -0.98
C VAL A 110 -12.08 6.33 -0.05
N THR A 111 -12.08 5.85 1.19
CA THR A 111 -11.09 6.23 2.20
C THR A 111 -10.28 5.02 2.64
N HIS A 112 -9.26 5.24 3.47
CA HIS A 112 -8.51 4.17 4.12
C HIS A 112 -9.40 3.22 4.95
N ARG A 113 -10.60 3.63 5.37
CA ARG A 113 -11.54 2.76 6.11
C ARG A 113 -12.40 1.90 5.19
N SER A 114 -12.50 2.25 3.91
CA SER A 114 -13.41 1.57 2.99
C SER A 114 -12.93 0.16 2.62
N CYS A 115 -11.63 -0.13 2.75
CA CYS A 115 -11.05 -1.41 2.32
C CYS A 115 -11.62 -2.61 3.09
N ILE A 116 -11.89 -2.45 4.40
CA ILE A 116 -12.40 -3.53 5.27
C ILE A 116 -13.79 -4.02 4.87
N ILE A 117 -14.56 -3.22 4.12
CA ILE A 117 -15.92 -3.54 3.68
C ILE A 117 -15.92 -4.80 2.80
N CYS A 118 -14.93 -4.93 1.90
CA CYS A 118 -14.80 -6.08 1.01
C CYS A 118 -13.66 -7.01 1.40
N HIS A 119 -12.64 -6.51 2.10
CA HIS A 119 -11.46 -7.26 2.52
C HIS A 119 -11.42 -7.41 4.04
N PRO A 120 -12.04 -8.46 4.63
CA PRO A 120 -12.13 -8.59 6.08
C PRO A 120 -10.76 -8.81 6.76
N GLY A 121 -9.73 -9.21 6.00
CA GLY A 121 -8.38 -9.50 6.50
C GLY A 121 -7.41 -8.31 6.57
N VAL A 122 -7.83 -7.08 6.22
CA VAL A 122 -6.89 -5.95 6.04
C VAL A 122 -6.05 -5.60 7.27
N GLU A 123 -6.54 -5.87 8.48
CA GLU A 123 -5.78 -5.63 9.72
C GLU A 123 -4.51 -6.49 9.80
N ASN A 124 -4.54 -7.67 9.17
CA ASN A 124 -3.39 -8.57 9.04
C ASN A 124 -2.66 -8.39 7.70
N PHE A 125 -2.88 -7.27 7.02
CA PHE A 125 -2.36 -6.98 5.68
C PHE A 125 -2.82 -8.01 4.62
N ASP A 126 -3.94 -8.69 4.85
CA ASP A 126 -4.56 -9.60 3.89
C ASP A 126 -5.64 -8.88 3.09
N PHE A 127 -5.27 -8.50 1.87
CA PHE A 127 -6.16 -7.92 0.86
C PHE A 127 -6.61 -8.94 -0.18
N ARG A 128 -6.31 -10.23 0.00
CA ARG A 128 -6.70 -11.30 -0.91
C ARG A 128 -8.01 -11.95 -0.48
N THR A 129 -8.22 -12.10 0.83
CA THR A 129 -9.49 -12.58 1.36
C THR A 129 -10.59 -11.55 1.07
N LEU A 130 -11.71 -12.04 0.55
CA LEU A 130 -12.87 -11.25 0.17
C LEU A 130 -14.08 -11.66 1.02
N THR A 131 -15.06 -10.78 1.17
CA THR A 131 -16.37 -11.21 1.67
C THR A 131 -17.07 -12.09 0.63
N PRO A 132 -18.01 -12.97 1.04
CA PRO A 132 -18.66 -13.92 0.14
C PRO A 132 -19.32 -13.30 -1.10
N GLU A 133 -19.79 -12.04 -0.99
CA GLU A 133 -20.40 -11.30 -2.09
C GLU A 133 -19.42 -11.05 -3.25
N TRP A 134 -18.12 -11.01 -2.96
CA TRP A 134 -17.06 -10.72 -3.93
C TRP A 134 -16.19 -11.93 -4.30
N GLU A 135 -16.16 -12.99 -3.48
CA GLU A 135 -15.36 -14.21 -3.74
C GLU A 135 -15.73 -14.90 -5.06
N ASN A 136 -17.03 -14.92 -5.40
CA ASN A 136 -17.56 -15.59 -6.60
C ASN A 136 -18.26 -14.63 -7.57
N SER A 137 -18.07 -13.32 -7.41
CA SER A 137 -18.57 -12.37 -8.39
C SER A 137 -17.93 -12.71 -9.75
N PRO A 138 -18.68 -12.76 -10.86
CA PRO A 138 -18.14 -12.93 -12.20
C PRO A 138 -17.31 -11.72 -12.65
#